data_AF-A0AAV1SS18-F1
#
_entry.id   AF-A0AAV1SS18-F1
#
_cell.length_a   1.000
_cell.length_b   1.000
_cell.length_c   1.000
_cell.angle_alpha   90.00
_cell.angle_beta   90.00
_cell.angle_gamma   90.00
#
_symmetry.space_group_name_H-M   'P 1'
#
loop_
_entity.id
_entity.type
_entity.pdbx_description
1 polymer ?
#
loop_
_entity_poly.entity_id
_entity_poly.type
_entity_poly.pdbx_seq_one_letter_code
_entity_poly.pdbx_strand_id
1 'polypeptide(L)'
;MQLLATAYNVIQFGAKPDGKADAAQPFLKAWSAASPSKKKITVQINGTLVAPTDYRALGNSGCWILFIKVNRVSVFGGNLDAEGAAFWACVLLELA
;
A
#
# COMPACT_ATOMS: atom_id res chain seq x y z
N MET A 1 -13.72 -24.55 14.04
CA MET A 1 -12.45 -24.00 14.53
C MET A 1 -12.11 -22.76 13.72
N GLN A 2 -12.44 -21.56 14.21
CA GLN A 2 -12.02 -20.32 13.56
C GLN A 2 -10.54 -20.11 13.88
N LEU A 3 -9.68 -20.02 12.86
CA LEU A 3 -8.33 -19.53 13.03
C LEU A 3 -8.44 -18.06 13.48
N LEU A 4 -7.93 -17.72 14.67
CA LEU A 4 -7.76 -16.33 15.06
C LEU A 4 -6.73 -15.71 14.10
N ALA A 5 -7.21 -15.01 13.09
CA ALA A 5 -6.37 -14.15 12.28
C ALA A 5 -6.10 -12.88 13.11
N THR A 6 -4.85 -12.70 13.55
CA THR A 6 -4.47 -11.45 14.21
C THR A 6 -4.48 -10.33 13.17
N ALA A 7 -5.39 -9.37 13.33
CA ALA A 7 -5.47 -8.18 12.50
C ALA A 7 -4.63 -7.05 13.13
N TYR A 8 -3.84 -6.37 12.30
CA TYR A 8 -3.02 -5.23 12.70
C TYR A 8 -3.50 -4.00 11.96
N ASN A 9 -4.18 -3.08 12.66
CA ASN A 9 -4.66 -1.86 12.03
C ASN A 9 -3.52 -0.84 11.98
N VAL A 10 -3.20 -0.36 10.77
CA VAL A 10 -2.11 0.62 10.53
C VAL A 10 -2.30 1.94 11.30
N ILE A 11 -3.52 2.30 11.68
CA ILE A 11 -3.81 3.48 12.53
C ILE A 11 -3.16 3.32 13.91
N GLN A 12 -3.10 2.09 14.44
CA GLN A 12 -2.41 1.80 15.71
C GLN A 12 -0.89 2.06 15.63
N PHE A 13 -0.35 2.14 14.40
CA PHE A 13 1.06 2.42 14.13
C PHE A 13 1.30 3.86 13.66
N GLY A 14 0.29 4.73 13.74
CA GLY A 14 0.38 6.15 13.44
C GLY A 14 -0.08 6.56 12.04
N ALA A 15 -0.71 5.65 11.26
CA ALA A 15 -1.31 6.03 9.99
C ALA A 15 -2.48 7.00 10.21
N LYS A 16 -2.56 8.04 9.39
CA LYS A 16 -3.69 8.98 9.35
C LYS A 16 -4.44 8.80 8.03
N PRO A 17 -5.77 8.60 8.05
CA PRO A 17 -6.57 8.45 6.84
C PRO A 17 -6.96 9.83 6.26
N ASP A 18 -6.00 10.75 6.10
CA ASP A 18 -6.25 12.13 5.65
C ASP A 18 -5.85 12.39 4.20
N GLY A 19 -5.28 11.39 3.51
CA GLY A 19 -4.78 11.50 2.15
C GLY A 19 -3.56 12.42 1.99
N LYS A 20 -2.95 12.86 3.09
CA LYS A 20 -1.83 13.82 3.11
C LYS A 20 -0.60 13.26 3.80
N ALA A 21 -0.80 12.55 4.91
CA ALA A 21 0.27 11.97 5.68
C ALA A 21 0.84 10.72 4.97
N ASP A 22 2.18 10.64 4.92
CA ASP A 22 2.86 9.44 4.46
C ASP A 22 2.57 8.25 5.41
N ALA A 23 1.97 7.20 4.84
CA ALA A 23 1.63 5.98 5.57
C ALA A 23 2.72 4.88 5.50
N ALA A 24 3.81 5.09 4.76
CA ALA A 24 4.84 4.08 4.53
C ALA A 24 5.40 3.48 5.83
N GLN A 25 5.76 4.34 6.80
CA GLN A 25 6.32 3.90 8.09
C GLN A 25 5.30 3.12 8.95
N PRO A 26 4.04 3.59 9.14
CA PRO A 26 2.99 2.80 9.77
C PRO A 26 2.77 1.42 9.13
N PHE A 27 2.78 1.34 7.80
CA PHE A 27 2.64 0.07 7.07
C PHE A 27 3.80 -0.88 7.34
N LEU A 28 5.05 -0.40 7.33
CA LEU A 28 6.23 -1.23 7.64
C LEU A 28 6.18 -1.80 9.07
N LYS A 29 5.70 -1.01 10.04
CA LYS A 29 5.54 -1.46 11.43
C LYS A 29 4.45 -2.51 11.56
N ALA A 30 3.28 -2.27 10.97
CA ALA A 30 2.18 -3.24 10.95
C ALA A 30 2.60 -4.55 10.27
N TRP A 31 3.35 -4.45 9.17
CA TRP A 31 3.88 -5.60 8.44
C TRP A 31 4.85 -6.43 9.29
N SER A 32 5.77 -5.76 9.99
CA SER A 32 6.72 -6.41 10.90
C SER A 32 6.00 -7.14 12.04
N ALA A 33 4.94 -6.54 12.58
CA ALA A 33 4.11 -7.14 13.62
C ALA A 33 3.31 -8.36 13.11
N ALA A 34 2.81 -8.31 11.86
CA ALA A 34 2.06 -9.39 11.24
C ALA A 34 2.92 -10.57 10.74
N SER A 35 4.24 -10.39 10.62
CA SER A 35 5.14 -11.33 9.96
C SER A 35 5.90 -12.36 10.84
N PRO A 36 5.42 -12.91 11.99
CA PRO A 36 6.19 -13.92 12.71
C PRO A 36 6.43 -15.23 11.93
N SER A 37 5.66 -15.54 10.87
CA SER A 37 5.80 -16.83 10.17
C SER A 37 5.51 -16.88 8.66
N LYS A 38 5.26 -15.76 7.96
CA LYS A 38 5.12 -15.69 6.48
C LYS A 38 4.14 -16.69 5.81
N LYS A 39 3.28 -17.40 6.56
CA LYS A 39 2.49 -18.53 6.01
C LYS A 39 1.28 -18.10 5.18
N LYS A 40 0.70 -16.93 5.47
CA LYS A 40 -0.41 -16.30 4.75
C LYS A 40 -0.52 -14.85 5.18
N ILE A 41 -0.69 -13.93 4.23
CA ILE A 41 -0.85 -12.51 4.50
C ILE A 41 -2.19 -12.07 3.91
N THR A 42 -3.02 -11.42 4.72
CA THR A 42 -4.29 -10.84 4.27
C THR A 42 -4.23 -9.34 4.48
N VAL A 43 -4.38 -8.57 3.39
CA VAL A 43 -4.47 -7.12 3.41
C VAL A 43 -5.93 -6.74 3.18
N GLN A 44 -6.54 -6.10 4.17
CA GLN A 44 -7.91 -5.59 4.09
C GLN A 44 -7.84 -4.07 3.91
N ILE A 45 -8.41 -3.57 2.83
CA ILE A 45 -8.45 -2.13 2.54
C ILE A 45 -9.90 -1.66 2.71
N ASN A 46 -10.11 -0.74 3.64
CA ASN A 46 -11.41 -0.12 3.91
C ASN A 46 -11.32 1.38 3.57
N GLY A 47 -11.07 1.68 2.30
CA GLY A 47 -10.87 3.04 1.80
C GLY A 47 -10.13 3.04 0.47
N THR A 48 -9.52 4.19 0.12
CA THR A 48 -8.72 4.34 -1.10
C THR A 48 -7.24 4.47 -0.74
N LEU A 49 -6.38 3.67 -1.38
CA LEU A 49 -4.95 3.95 -1.44
C LEU A 49 -4.70 4.81 -2.67
N VAL A 50 -4.08 5.97 -2.48
CA VAL A 50 -3.74 6.91 -3.55
C VAL A 50 -2.23 6.88 -3.77
N ALA A 51 -1.80 6.74 -5.02
CA ALA A 51 -0.39 6.76 -5.37
C ALA A 51 0.21 8.16 -5.17
N PRO A 52 1.49 8.25 -4.79
CA PRO A 52 2.17 9.54 -4.82
C PRO A 52 2.17 10.11 -6.25
N THR A 53 1.79 11.38 -6.38
CA THR A 53 1.93 12.12 -7.65
C THR A 53 3.39 12.44 -7.98
N ASP A 54 4.25 12.50 -6.95
CA ASP A 54 5.69 12.62 -7.07
C ASP A 54 6.36 11.25 -6.95
N TYR A 55 6.79 10.70 -8.08
CA TYR A 55 7.43 9.39 -8.16
C TYR A 55 8.77 9.30 -7.41
N ARG A 56 9.38 10.45 -7.05
CA ARG A 56 10.56 10.45 -6.16
C ARG A 56 10.24 9.90 -4.77
N ALA A 57 8.97 9.96 -4.35
CA ALA A 57 8.50 9.36 -3.10
C ALA A 57 8.56 7.83 -3.10
N LEU A 58 8.64 7.19 -4.28
CA LEU A 58 8.79 5.73 -4.39
C LEU A 58 10.19 5.24 -4.03
N GLY A 59 11.14 6.17 -3.90
CA GLY A 59 12.54 5.89 -3.61
C GLY A 59 13.16 4.90 -4.59
N ASN A 60 14.12 4.12 -4.10
CA ASN A 60 14.88 3.18 -4.95
C ASN A 60 14.09 1.95 -5.40
N SER A 61 12.87 1.74 -4.90
CA SER A 61 12.07 0.58 -5.24
C SER A 61 11.37 0.72 -6.60
N GLY A 62 11.11 1.96 -7.04
CA GLY A 62 10.32 2.26 -8.24
C GLY A 62 8.88 1.72 -8.20
N CYS A 63 8.46 1.12 -7.09
CA CYS A 63 7.19 0.43 -6.95
C CYS A 63 6.34 1.15 -5.90
N TRP A 64 5.09 1.43 -6.24
CA TRP A 64 4.13 1.98 -5.27
C TRP A 64 3.71 0.94 -4.22
N ILE A 65 3.42 -0.30 -4.64
CA ILE A 65 3.09 -1.42 -3.76
C ILE A 65 3.89 -2.66 -4.21
N LEU A 66 4.78 -3.16 -3.36
CA LEU A 66 5.65 -4.31 -3.68
C LEU A 66 5.53 -5.41 -2.62
N PHE A 67 5.23 -6.63 -3.09
CA PHE A 67 5.24 -7.84 -2.27
C PHE A 67 6.42 -8.73 -2.70
N ILE A 68 7.52 -8.72 -1.95
CA ILE A 68 8.75 -9.49 -2.29
C ILE A 68 8.93 -10.71 -1.37
N LYS A 69 9.21 -11.88 -1.96
CA LYS A 69 9.52 -13.13 -1.23
C LYS A 69 8.44 -13.53 -0.21
N VAL A 70 7.17 -13.40 -0.58
CA VAL A 70 6.00 -13.77 0.25
C VAL A 70 5.17 -14.86 -0.41
N ASN A 71 4.57 -15.73 0.40
CA ASN A 71 3.66 -16.78 -0.06
C ASN A 71 2.24 -16.46 0.41
N ARG A 72 1.24 -16.74 -0.45
CA ARG A 72 -0.20 -16.64 -0.14
C ARG A 72 -0.63 -15.25 0.38
N VAL A 73 -0.35 -14.21 -0.41
CA VAL A 73 -0.93 -12.87 -0.19
C VAL A 73 -2.34 -12.85 -0.75
N SER A 74 -3.28 -12.33 0.01
CA SER A 74 -4.64 -12.02 -0.44
C SER A 74 -4.96 -10.57 -0.09
N VAL A 75 -5.48 -9.82 -1.05
CA VAL A 75 -5.89 -8.42 -0.88
C VAL A 75 -7.40 -8.34 -1.11
N PHE A 76 -8.13 -7.71 -0.20
CA PHE A 76 -9.59 -7.62 -0.25
C PHE A 76 -10.08 -6.20 0.03
N GLY A 77 -11.12 -5.80 -0.71
CA GLY A 77 -11.83 -4.53 -0.53
C GLY A 77 -11.07 -3.31 -1.04
N GLY A 78 -11.70 -2.15 -0.84
CA GLY A 78 -11.12 -0.82 -1.08
C GLY A 78 -10.93 -0.45 -2.55
N ASN A 79 -10.30 0.71 -2.74
CA ASN A 79 -9.93 1.27 -4.03
C ASN A 79 -8.41 1.49 -4.09
N LEU A 80 -7.83 1.27 -5.27
CA LEU A 80 -6.44 1.62 -5.58
C LEU A 80 -6.48 2.69 -6.66
N ASP A 81 -6.16 3.93 -6.30
CA ASP A 81 -6.02 5.04 -7.24
C ASP A 81 -4.54 5.24 -7.57
N ALA A 82 -4.15 4.93 -8.80
CA ALA A 82 -2.77 4.97 -9.23
C ALA A 82 -2.28 6.36 -9.63
N GLU A 83 -3.13 7.40 -9.63
CA GLU A 83 -2.77 8.78 -10.02
C GLU A 83 -2.00 8.87 -11.35
N GLY A 84 -2.24 7.91 -12.26
CA GLY A 84 -1.49 7.77 -13.51
C GLY A 84 -1.77 8.89 -14.51
N ALA A 85 -2.82 9.69 -14.31
CA ALA A 85 -3.16 10.82 -15.16
C ALA A 85 -1.99 11.81 -15.32
N ALA A 86 -1.19 12.03 -14.26
CA ALA A 86 0.01 12.85 -14.34
C ALA A 86 1.08 12.27 -15.29
N PHE A 87 1.19 10.95 -15.41
CA PHE A 87 2.07 10.30 -16.38
C PHE A 87 1.55 10.46 -17.81
N TRP A 88 0.25 10.28 -18.02
CA TRP A 88 -0.37 10.38 -19.35
C TRP A 88 -0.50 11.83 -19.85
N ALA A 89 -0.59 12.81 -18.95
CA ALA A 89 -0.57 14.23 -19.31
C ALA A 89 0.73 14.62 -20.04
N CYS A 90 1.86 13.98 -19.70
CA CYS A 90 3.12 14.15 -20.42
C CYS A 90 3.07 13.58 -21.84
N VAL A 91 2.47 12.39 -22.03
CA VAL A 91 2.33 11.73 -23.35
C VAL A 91 1.45 12.54 -24.31
N LEU A 92 0.42 13.22 -23.79
CA LEU A 92 -0.46 14.04 -24.61
C LEU A 92 0.16 15.39 -25.03
N LEU A 93 1.16 15.89 -24.28
CA LEU A 93 1.90 17.11 -24.63
C LEU A 93 2.96 16.89 -25.72
N GLU A 94 3.38 15.65 -25.97
CA GLU A 94 4.30 15.32 -27.10
C GLU A 94 3.58 15.10 -28.44
N LEU A 95 2.25 15.11 -28.46
CA LEU A 95 1.42 14.93 -29.66
C LEU A 95 0.60 16.17 -30.06
N ALA A 96 0.89 17.34 -29.47
CA ALA A 96 0.23 18.62 -29.75
C ALA A 96 1.17 19.63 -30.41
#